data_AF-B7GAC4-F1
#
_entry.id   AF-B7GAC4-F1
#
_cell.length_a   1.000
_cell.length_b   1.000
_cell.length_c   1.000
_cell.angle_alpha   90.00
_cell.angle_beta   90.00
_cell.angle_gamma   90.00
#
_symmetry.space_group_name_H-M   'P 1'
#
loop_
_entity.id
_entity.type
_entity.pdbx_description
1 polymer ?
#
loop_
_entity_poly.entity_id
_entity_poly.type
_entity_poly.pdbx_seq_one_letter_code
_entity_poly.pdbx_strand_id
1 'polypeptide(L)'
;MDIQLRCRDSRGKKDQKEALLQTLLSKEGYDKKVNREPVPLPSAPDVLVYGVAHDTVKMFKSALYPALVEFRQAEYSTSYQVIVKTGDDLRQDQLIIMMIQLMDGLLKRAALDLCLMPYSVIAISRSSGLLEFVDGSLPISQVLSTHSGSVLQFFQSASPQSNAKYDIKPEVLSTYIRSCAGYCVITFLLGIGDRHLDNILLRQTGHLFHIDFGFAFGRDPKPLPPVFRLTREMVDGMGGIDSSEYRQFCSLACQAYNALRKSAGLVLNLLSLMSDAGIEDLSNNPMADADGVIAKVEERFMLHLSDDEAESYFLGLINDCLTAIAPRVMDVFHSFAVARR
;
A
#
# COMPACT_ATOMS: atom_id res chain seq x y z
N MET A 1 21.68 7.26 7.55
CA MET A 1 21.44 5.81 7.73
C MET A 1 22.28 5.27 8.87
N ASP A 2 23.60 5.45 8.86
CA ASP A 2 24.50 4.95 9.95
C ASP A 2 24.11 5.42 11.36
N ILE A 3 23.69 6.68 11.52
CA ILE A 3 23.21 7.19 12.81
C ILE A 3 21.96 6.42 13.27
N GLN A 4 21.00 6.20 12.37
CA GLN A 4 19.80 5.41 12.67
C GLN A 4 20.18 3.98 13.07
N LEU A 5 21.09 3.33 12.33
CA LEU A 5 21.59 1.99 12.64
C LEU A 5 22.17 1.90 14.04
N ARG A 6 23.03 2.85 14.42
CA ARG A 6 23.63 2.93 15.77
C ARG A 6 22.57 3.12 16.86
N CYS A 7 21.56 3.95 16.61
CA CYS A 7 20.43 4.15 17.54
C CYS A 7 19.52 2.92 17.63
N ARG A 8 19.33 2.21 16.51
CA ARG A 8 18.58 0.95 16.47
C ARG A 8 19.27 -0.12 17.29
N ASP A 9 20.60 -0.22 17.21
CA ASP A 9 21.37 -1.26 17.91
C ASP A 9 21.70 -0.90 19.36
N SER A 10 21.47 0.35 19.78
CA SER A 10 21.66 0.76 21.17
C SER A 10 20.62 0.12 22.10
N ARG A 11 21.01 -0.15 23.34
CA ARG A 11 20.05 -0.62 24.37
C ARG A 11 19.00 0.46 24.67
N GLY A 12 17.78 0.04 24.99
CA GLY A 12 16.72 0.94 25.45
C GLY A 12 15.39 0.74 24.72
N LYS A 13 14.36 1.43 25.21
CA LYS A 13 13.03 1.49 24.60
C LYS A 13 13.00 2.48 23.43
N LYS A 14 11.92 2.44 22.63
CA LYS A 14 11.70 3.29 21.45
C LYS A 14 12.04 4.77 21.70
N ASP A 15 11.51 5.36 22.77
CA ASP A 15 11.71 6.78 23.07
C ASP A 15 13.15 7.12 23.48
N GLN A 16 13.87 6.17 24.08
CA GLN A 16 15.30 6.35 24.41
C GLN A 16 16.16 6.31 23.15
N LYS A 17 15.85 5.42 22.20
CA LYS A 17 16.52 5.35 20.90
C LYS A 17 16.23 6.60 20.06
N GLU A 18 15.00 7.11 20.11
CA GLU A 18 14.59 8.35 19.45
C GLU A 18 15.34 9.56 20.02
N ALA A 19 15.38 9.73 21.34
CA ALA A 19 16.16 10.81 21.97
C ALA A 19 17.66 10.75 21.61
N LEU A 20 18.22 9.53 21.53
CA LEU A 20 19.59 9.33 21.06
C LEU A 20 19.76 9.73 19.60
N LEU A 21 18.81 9.40 18.72
CA LEU A 21 18.83 9.78 17.31
C LEU A 21 18.83 11.30 17.14
N GLN A 22 17.94 12.00 17.85
CA GLN A 22 17.88 13.47 17.85
C GLN A 22 19.21 14.08 18.34
N THR A 23 19.78 13.53 19.40
CA THR A 23 21.07 13.98 19.97
C THR A 23 22.23 13.80 18.99
N LEU A 24 22.33 12.64 18.34
CA LEU A 24 23.42 12.36 17.41
C LEU A 24 23.30 13.21 16.13
N LEU A 25 22.10 13.39 15.59
CA LEU A 25 21.87 14.26 14.43
C LEU A 25 22.24 15.72 14.73
N SER A 26 21.91 16.21 15.92
CA SER A 26 22.30 17.55 16.37
C SER A 26 23.81 17.72 16.50
N LYS A 27 24.52 16.72 17.05
CA LYS A 27 25.99 16.74 17.19
C LYS A 27 26.74 16.81 15.87
N GLU A 28 26.24 16.13 14.85
CA GLU A 28 26.84 16.11 13.50
C GLU A 28 26.57 17.39 12.70
N GLY A 29 25.69 18.28 13.21
CA GLY A 29 25.42 19.58 12.60
C GLY A 29 24.66 19.52 11.27
N TYR A 30 23.85 18.47 11.04
CA TYR A 30 23.03 18.31 9.83
C TYR A 30 21.89 19.34 9.71
N ASP A 31 21.64 20.14 10.73
CA ASP A 31 20.56 21.13 10.82
C ASP A 31 20.92 22.51 10.25
N LYS A 32 22.23 22.79 10.15
CA LYS A 32 22.75 24.10 9.76
C LYS A 32 22.90 24.18 8.24
N LYS A 33 22.41 25.28 7.65
CA LYS A 33 22.64 25.67 6.23
C LYS A 33 24.12 26.02 5.94
N VAL A 34 25.03 25.75 6.87
CA VAL A 34 26.41 26.21 6.80
C VAL A 34 27.16 25.41 5.73
N ASN A 35 27.42 26.07 4.61
CA ASN A 35 28.29 25.62 3.51
C ASN A 35 27.88 24.31 2.82
N ARG A 36 26.59 23.96 2.79
CA ARG A 36 26.10 22.81 2.01
C ARG A 36 25.22 23.29 0.88
N GLU A 37 25.65 23.01 -0.35
CA GLU A 37 24.79 23.14 -1.52
C GLU A 37 23.58 22.20 -1.35
N PRO A 38 22.37 22.66 -1.69
CA PRO A 38 21.21 21.77 -1.71
C PRO A 38 21.46 20.58 -2.63
N VAL A 39 21.04 19.40 -2.19
CA VAL A 39 21.17 18.16 -2.97
C VAL A 39 19.77 17.59 -3.26
N PRO A 40 19.57 16.98 -4.43
CA PRO A 40 18.31 16.30 -4.73
C PRO A 40 18.13 15.10 -3.79
N LEU A 41 16.92 14.93 -3.27
CA LEU A 41 16.57 13.79 -2.45
C LEU A 41 16.45 12.53 -3.34
N PRO A 42 17.12 11.40 -3.04
CA PRO A 42 17.08 10.22 -3.91
C PRO A 42 15.68 9.65 -4.16
N SER A 43 14.79 9.71 -3.17
CA SER A 43 13.39 9.25 -3.29
C SER A 43 12.45 10.25 -3.97
N ALA A 44 12.88 11.52 -4.12
CA ALA A 44 12.13 12.57 -4.80
C ALA A 44 13.12 13.56 -5.44
N PRO A 45 13.66 13.25 -6.64
CA PRO A 45 14.77 13.99 -7.23
C PRO A 45 14.50 15.48 -7.48
N ASP A 46 13.22 15.87 -7.62
CA ASP A 46 12.81 17.26 -7.78
C ASP A 46 12.83 18.07 -6.47
N VAL A 47 13.02 17.41 -5.32
CA VAL A 47 13.06 18.05 -4.00
C VAL A 47 14.51 18.28 -3.58
N LEU A 48 14.94 19.54 -3.60
CA LEU A 48 16.25 19.96 -3.14
C LEU A 48 16.26 20.19 -1.62
N VAL A 49 17.11 19.44 -0.90
CA VAL A 49 17.25 19.49 0.55
C VAL A 49 18.65 19.90 0.97
N TYR A 50 18.78 20.61 2.09
CA TYR A 50 20.10 21.07 2.59
C TYR A 50 20.44 20.59 4.00
N GLY A 51 19.49 19.97 4.71
CA GLY A 51 19.69 19.55 6.09
C GLY A 51 18.52 18.76 6.66
N VAL A 52 18.65 18.38 7.93
CA VAL A 52 17.66 17.60 8.68
C VAL A 52 17.20 18.38 9.89
N ALA A 53 15.88 18.46 10.12
CA ALA A 53 15.29 18.98 11.35
C ALA A 53 15.41 17.91 12.44
N HIS A 54 16.53 17.93 13.19
CA HIS A 54 16.88 16.87 14.13
C HIS A 54 15.87 16.71 15.29
N ASP A 55 15.16 17.77 15.66
CA ASP A 55 14.24 17.88 16.78
C ASP A 55 12.86 17.27 16.48
N THR A 56 12.51 17.13 15.20
CA THR A 56 11.21 16.57 14.77
C THR A 56 11.29 15.11 14.34
N VAL A 57 12.49 14.53 14.29
CA VAL A 57 12.70 13.12 13.91
C VAL A 57 12.01 12.19 14.91
N LYS A 58 11.31 11.18 14.36
CA LYS A 58 10.59 10.16 15.13
C LYS A 58 11.07 8.76 14.76
N MET A 59 10.99 7.82 15.69
CA MET A 59 11.19 6.40 15.40
C MET A 59 9.86 5.64 15.47
N PHE A 60 9.58 4.83 14.46
CA PHE A 60 8.42 3.95 14.47
C PHE A 60 8.66 2.75 15.40
N LYS A 61 7.59 2.28 16.04
CA LYS A 61 7.62 1.08 16.87
C LYS A 61 7.45 -0.16 16.00
N SER A 62 8.54 -0.62 15.40
CA SER A 62 8.65 -1.85 14.60
C SER A 62 9.96 -2.57 14.93
N ALA A 63 10.10 -3.84 14.52
CA ALA A 63 11.27 -4.67 14.81
C ALA A 63 12.61 -3.99 14.44
N LEU A 64 12.64 -3.26 13.32
CA LEU A 64 13.84 -2.59 12.82
C LEU A 64 13.90 -1.08 13.12
N TYR A 65 12.93 -0.55 13.88
CA TYR A 65 12.82 0.88 14.24
C TYR A 65 13.15 1.84 13.08
N PRO A 66 12.33 1.85 11.99
CA PRO A 66 12.48 2.86 10.94
C PRO A 66 12.34 4.27 11.52
N ALA A 67 13.06 5.24 10.95
CA ALA A 67 13.03 6.62 11.40
C ALA A 67 12.31 7.51 10.40
N LEU A 68 11.32 8.27 10.86
CA LEU A 68 10.75 9.38 10.12
C LEU A 68 11.69 10.58 10.25
N VAL A 69 12.32 10.95 9.14
CA VAL A 69 13.29 12.04 9.06
C VAL A 69 12.68 13.19 8.27
N GLU A 70 12.76 14.37 8.84
CA GLU A 70 12.26 15.60 8.23
C GLU A 70 13.43 16.39 7.64
N PHE A 71 13.47 16.48 6.31
CA PHE A 71 14.47 17.23 5.56
C PHE A 71 14.02 18.67 5.35
N ARG A 72 14.95 19.62 5.48
CA ARG A 72 14.70 21.04 5.20
C ARG A 72 14.88 21.31 3.71
N GLN A 73 13.85 21.84 3.06
CA GLN A 73 13.86 22.15 1.63
C GLN A 73 14.56 23.49 1.37
N ALA A 74 15.28 23.60 0.24
CA ALA A 74 16.05 24.79 -0.09
C ALA A 74 15.19 25.95 -0.62
N GLU A 75 14.17 25.63 -1.41
CA GLU A 75 13.33 26.61 -2.10
C GLU A 75 12.14 27.09 -1.25
N TYR A 76 11.68 26.25 -0.33
CA TYR A 76 10.48 26.49 0.46
C TYR A 76 10.82 26.53 1.95
N SER A 77 10.08 27.33 2.72
CA SER A 77 10.10 27.26 4.19
C SER A 77 9.35 26.04 4.73
N THR A 78 9.26 24.98 3.93
CA THR A 78 8.60 23.73 4.23
C THR A 78 9.64 22.63 4.39
N SER A 79 9.23 21.56 5.04
CA SER A 79 10.04 20.36 5.18
C SER A 79 9.50 19.24 4.30
N TYR A 80 10.32 18.21 4.09
CA TYR A 80 9.94 17.01 3.36
C TYR A 80 10.22 15.78 4.22
N GLN A 81 9.21 14.95 4.42
CA GLN A 81 9.28 13.81 5.32
C GLN A 81 9.60 12.51 4.57
N VAL A 82 10.56 11.75 5.10
CA VAL A 82 11.03 10.49 4.52
C VAL A 82 11.20 9.47 5.62
N ILE A 83 10.78 8.24 5.37
CA ILE A 83 11.08 7.11 6.24
C ILE A 83 12.43 6.51 5.83
N VAL A 84 13.37 6.47 6.77
CA VAL A 84 14.65 5.79 6.61
C VAL A 84 14.56 4.41 7.27
N LYS A 85 14.75 3.35 6.47
CA LYS A 85 14.80 1.97 6.95
C LYS A 85 16.23 1.45 6.79
N THR A 86 16.81 0.90 7.87
CA THR A 86 18.15 0.31 7.87
C THR A 86 18.11 -1.06 8.54
N GLY A 87 18.82 -2.03 7.98
CA GLY A 87 18.76 -3.45 8.32
C GLY A 87 17.79 -4.28 7.50
N ASP A 88 17.25 -3.73 6.41
CA ASP A 88 16.24 -4.40 5.59
C ASP A 88 16.52 -4.18 4.11
N ASP A 89 16.15 -5.14 3.27
CA ASP A 89 16.33 -5.08 1.83
C ASP A 89 15.04 -4.59 1.14
N LEU A 90 14.99 -3.29 0.85
CA LEU A 90 13.81 -2.67 0.24
C LEU A 90 13.65 -2.95 -1.26
N ARG A 91 14.49 -3.79 -1.88
CA ARG A 91 14.37 -4.10 -3.31
C ARG A 91 13.06 -4.81 -3.63
N GLN A 92 12.53 -5.60 -2.70
CA GLN A 92 11.21 -6.22 -2.83
C GLN A 92 10.10 -5.16 -2.80
N ASP A 93 10.07 -4.30 -1.78
CA ASP A 93 9.09 -3.19 -1.70
C ASP A 93 9.15 -2.29 -2.93
N GLN A 94 10.36 -1.95 -3.39
CA GLN A 94 10.58 -1.13 -4.59
C GLN A 94 10.03 -1.80 -5.84
N LEU A 95 10.25 -3.12 -6.02
CA LEU A 95 9.67 -3.87 -7.13
C LEU A 95 8.13 -3.83 -7.06
N ILE A 96 7.53 -4.12 -5.90
CA ILE A 96 6.07 -4.11 -5.77
C ILE A 96 5.47 -2.74 -6.06
N ILE A 97 6.06 -1.65 -5.55
CA ILE A 97 5.63 -0.29 -5.88
C ILE A 97 5.74 -0.01 -7.38
N MET A 98 6.84 -0.42 -8.03
CA MET A 98 6.98 -0.28 -9.48
C MET A 98 5.89 -1.06 -10.23
N MET A 99 5.54 -2.27 -9.77
CA MET A 99 4.43 -3.03 -10.35
C MET A 99 3.08 -2.33 -10.15
N ILE A 100 2.84 -1.74 -8.98
CA ILE A 100 1.62 -0.94 -8.72
C ILE A 100 1.57 0.27 -9.66
N GLN A 101 2.67 1.00 -9.84
CA GLN A 101 2.75 2.14 -10.77
C GLN A 101 2.47 1.72 -12.23
N LEU A 102 3.04 0.58 -12.65
CA LEU A 102 2.78 0.02 -13.98
C LEU A 102 1.29 -0.33 -14.15
N MET A 103 0.71 -1.05 -13.20
CA MET A 103 -0.69 -1.46 -13.23
C MET A 103 -1.64 -0.27 -13.18
N ASP A 104 -1.34 0.75 -12.37
CA ASP A 104 -2.08 2.02 -12.34
C ASP A 104 -2.06 2.72 -13.71
N GLY A 105 -0.88 2.79 -14.34
CA GLY A 105 -0.75 3.33 -15.70
C GLY A 105 -1.55 2.55 -16.75
N LEU A 106 -1.60 1.22 -16.63
CA LEU A 106 -2.40 0.34 -17.50
C LEU A 106 -3.91 0.57 -17.31
N LEU A 107 -4.37 0.64 -16.06
CA LEU A 107 -5.76 0.90 -15.70
C LEU A 107 -6.21 2.28 -16.21
N LYS A 108 -5.38 3.31 -16.02
CA LYS A 108 -5.65 4.67 -16.54
C LYS A 108 -5.73 4.71 -18.06
N ARG A 109 -4.90 3.93 -18.78
CA ARG A 109 -5.01 3.78 -20.25
C ARG A 109 -6.30 3.10 -20.68
N ALA A 110 -6.86 2.22 -19.85
CA ALA A 110 -8.18 1.62 -20.04
C ALA A 110 -9.34 2.52 -19.56
N ALA A 111 -9.09 3.82 -19.33
CA ALA A 111 -10.03 4.80 -18.79
C ALA A 111 -10.58 4.45 -17.39
N LEU A 112 -9.82 3.67 -16.62
CA LEU A 112 -10.16 3.23 -15.27
C LEU A 112 -9.15 3.79 -14.27
N ASP A 113 -9.33 5.03 -13.83
CA ASP A 113 -8.53 5.57 -12.73
C ASP A 113 -9.05 5.02 -11.40
N LEU A 114 -8.26 4.23 -10.68
CA LEU A 114 -8.67 3.65 -9.39
C LEU A 114 -8.18 4.46 -8.19
N CYS A 115 -7.66 5.67 -8.41
CA CYS A 115 -7.12 6.51 -7.35
C CYS A 115 -6.06 5.78 -6.51
N LEU A 116 -5.21 5.00 -7.19
CA LEU A 116 -4.09 4.32 -6.55
C LEU A 116 -3.07 5.35 -6.09
N MET A 117 -2.43 5.07 -4.95
CA MET A 117 -1.42 5.93 -4.35
C MET A 117 -0.09 5.19 -4.19
N PRO A 118 0.64 4.93 -5.30
CA PRO A 118 1.97 4.35 -5.21
C PRO A 118 2.97 5.38 -4.68
N TYR A 119 3.38 5.21 -3.42
CA TYR A 119 4.38 6.06 -2.77
C TYR A 119 5.81 5.67 -3.19
N SER A 120 6.75 6.60 -3.11
CA SER A 120 8.14 6.35 -3.52
C SER A 120 8.87 5.40 -2.57
N VAL A 121 9.59 4.43 -3.14
CA VAL A 121 10.51 3.52 -2.42
C VAL A 121 11.79 3.41 -3.21
N ILE A 122 12.93 3.62 -2.54
CA ILE A 122 14.26 3.44 -3.14
C ILE A 122 15.17 2.68 -2.20
N ALA A 123 15.64 1.51 -2.65
CA ALA A 123 16.73 0.80 -2.01
C ALA A 123 18.05 1.52 -2.33
N ILE A 124 18.72 2.03 -1.29
CA ILE A 124 20.04 2.69 -1.43
C ILE A 124 21.15 1.63 -1.37
N SER A 125 20.94 0.57 -0.61
CA SER A 125 21.83 -0.59 -0.53
C SER A 125 21.01 -1.86 -0.29
N ARG A 126 21.67 -3.02 -0.16
CA ARG A 126 21.02 -4.29 0.20
C ARG A 126 20.48 -4.33 1.63
N SER A 127 20.74 -3.32 2.44
CA SER A 127 20.30 -3.26 3.84
C SER A 127 19.81 -1.88 4.24
N SER A 128 19.58 -0.98 3.30
CA SER A 128 19.07 0.35 3.60
C SER A 128 18.31 0.96 2.43
N GLY A 129 17.35 1.80 2.76
CA GLY A 129 16.66 2.59 1.77
C GLY A 129 15.72 3.62 2.37
N LEU A 130 15.03 4.31 1.48
CA LEU A 130 14.15 5.42 1.78
C LEU A 130 12.74 5.11 1.27
N LEU A 131 11.74 5.49 2.05
CA LEU A 131 10.33 5.44 1.65
C LEU A 131 9.74 6.84 1.81
N GLU A 132 8.88 7.23 0.90
CA GLU A 132 8.03 8.42 1.06
C GLU A 132 7.13 8.25 2.28
N PHE A 133 7.05 9.30 3.10
CA PHE A 133 6.05 9.38 4.14
C PHE A 133 4.79 10.06 3.60
N VAL A 134 3.70 9.30 3.50
CA VAL A 134 2.43 9.82 3.02
C VAL A 134 1.71 10.56 4.16
N ASP A 135 1.78 11.88 4.16
CA ASP A 135 1.19 12.68 5.24
C ASP A 135 -0.36 12.58 5.28
N GLY A 136 -0.88 12.64 6.51
CA GLY A 136 -2.30 12.49 6.81
C GLY A 136 -2.85 11.08 6.58
N SER A 137 -1.98 10.07 6.48
CA SER A 137 -2.36 8.67 6.43
C SER A 137 -2.32 8.01 7.82
N LEU A 138 -3.29 7.14 8.08
CA LEU A 138 -3.40 6.39 9.33
C LEU A 138 -3.67 4.92 9.00
N PRO A 139 -3.06 3.95 9.71
CA PRO A 139 -3.46 2.56 9.59
C PRO A 139 -4.94 2.38 9.96
N ILE A 140 -5.65 1.46 9.29
CA ILE A 140 -7.06 1.20 9.58
C ILE A 140 -7.24 0.81 11.06
N SER A 141 -6.32 0.04 11.65
CA SER A 141 -6.37 -0.30 13.09
C SER A 141 -6.44 0.96 13.99
N GLN A 142 -5.67 2.00 13.65
CA GLN A 142 -5.68 3.27 14.35
C GLN A 142 -6.96 4.06 14.06
N VAL A 143 -7.44 4.07 12.81
CA VAL A 143 -8.71 4.71 12.44
C VAL A 143 -9.85 4.14 13.29
N LEU A 144 -9.97 2.81 13.36
CA LEU A 144 -11.01 2.12 14.10
C LEU A 144 -10.94 2.40 15.60
N SER A 145 -9.74 2.37 16.19
CA SER A 145 -9.57 2.66 17.63
C SER A 145 -9.91 4.10 18.01
N THR A 146 -9.76 5.04 17.07
CA THR A 146 -10.01 6.48 17.31
C THR A 146 -11.42 6.93 16.89
N HIS A 147 -12.12 6.15 16.07
CA HIS A 147 -13.44 6.48 15.50
C HIS A 147 -14.48 5.38 15.74
N SER A 148 -14.58 4.94 17.01
CA SER A 148 -15.58 3.96 17.49
C SER A 148 -15.76 2.72 16.60
N GLY A 149 -14.68 2.22 16.00
CA GLY A 149 -14.69 1.04 15.14
C GLY A 149 -15.26 1.27 13.74
N SER A 150 -15.34 2.51 13.25
CA SER A 150 -15.97 2.83 11.96
C SER A 150 -15.10 3.70 11.05
N VAL A 151 -14.83 3.18 9.85
CA VAL A 151 -14.20 3.94 8.75
C VAL A 151 -15.11 5.07 8.27
N LEU A 152 -16.43 4.87 8.25
CA LEU A 152 -17.39 5.91 7.87
C LEU A 152 -17.32 7.10 8.83
N GLN A 153 -17.24 6.85 10.15
CA GLN A 153 -17.13 7.93 11.14
C GLN A 153 -15.84 8.74 11.00
N PHE A 154 -14.75 8.11 10.59
CA PHE A 154 -13.51 8.82 10.25
C PHE A 154 -13.70 9.77 9.07
N PHE A 155 -14.38 9.35 8.01
CA PHE A 155 -14.65 10.26 6.89
C PHE A 155 -15.66 11.35 7.25
N GLN A 156 -16.66 11.05 8.08
CA GLN A 156 -17.61 12.03 8.60
C GLN A 156 -16.91 13.13 9.41
N SER A 157 -15.93 12.76 10.24
CA SER A 157 -15.17 13.73 11.05
C SER A 157 -14.17 14.53 10.21
N ALA A 158 -13.49 13.87 9.27
CA ALA A 158 -12.42 14.48 8.50
C ALA A 158 -12.88 15.24 7.24
N SER A 159 -14.01 14.86 6.66
CA SER A 159 -14.52 15.42 5.39
C SER A 159 -16.05 15.45 5.34
N PRO A 160 -16.69 16.18 6.28
CA PRO A 160 -18.15 16.26 6.35
C PRO A 160 -18.75 17.02 5.17
N GLN A 161 -19.93 16.58 4.73
CA GLN A 161 -20.79 17.34 3.82
C GLN A 161 -22.27 17.06 4.14
N SER A 162 -22.98 18.07 4.64
CA SER A 162 -24.41 17.97 4.94
C SER A 162 -25.24 17.61 3.70
N ASN A 163 -26.26 16.77 3.88
CA ASN A 163 -27.15 16.27 2.83
C ASN A 163 -26.48 15.38 1.77
N ALA A 164 -25.19 15.05 1.93
CA ALA A 164 -24.55 14.00 1.15
C ALA A 164 -24.80 12.63 1.77
N LYS A 165 -24.56 11.56 1.00
CA LYS A 165 -24.71 10.20 1.51
C LYS A 165 -23.73 9.96 2.66
N TYR A 166 -24.24 9.43 3.78
CA TYR A 166 -23.51 9.26 5.03
C TYR A 166 -22.93 10.56 5.62
N ASP A 167 -23.37 11.74 5.17
CA ASP A 167 -22.80 13.04 5.55
C ASP A 167 -21.30 13.20 5.20
N ILE A 168 -20.83 12.50 4.17
CA ILE A 168 -19.44 12.52 3.68
C ILE A 168 -19.38 13.17 2.29
N LYS A 169 -18.31 13.92 2.02
CA LYS A 169 -17.99 14.40 0.68
C LYS A 169 -18.01 13.26 -0.37
N PRO A 170 -18.84 13.32 -1.42
CA PRO A 170 -18.98 12.23 -2.39
C PRO A 170 -17.66 11.80 -3.04
N GLU A 171 -16.74 12.74 -3.28
CA GLU A 171 -15.42 12.48 -3.84
C GLU A 171 -14.52 11.63 -2.92
N VAL A 172 -14.64 11.76 -1.60
CA VAL A 172 -13.89 10.96 -0.61
C VAL A 172 -14.38 9.52 -0.63
N LEU A 173 -15.70 9.33 -0.60
CA LEU A 173 -16.30 8.01 -0.66
C LEU A 173 -16.00 7.32 -2.01
N SER A 174 -16.08 8.05 -3.12
CA SER A 174 -15.72 7.55 -4.44
C SER A 174 -14.25 7.12 -4.52
N THR A 175 -13.34 7.95 -4.00
CA THR A 175 -11.90 7.65 -3.95
C THR A 175 -11.62 6.40 -3.11
N TYR A 176 -12.31 6.25 -1.98
CA TYR A 176 -12.20 5.08 -1.12
C TYR A 176 -12.64 3.78 -1.82
N ILE A 177 -13.79 3.80 -2.49
CA ILE A 177 -14.31 2.65 -3.23
C ILE A 177 -13.35 2.26 -4.37
N ARG A 178 -12.86 3.25 -5.13
CA ARG A 178 -11.95 3.05 -6.26
C ARG A 178 -10.60 2.49 -5.81
N SER A 179 -10.00 3.07 -4.77
CA SER A 179 -8.71 2.63 -4.25
C SER A 179 -8.78 1.25 -3.59
N CYS A 180 -9.87 0.94 -2.86
CA CYS A 180 -10.17 -0.41 -2.39
C CYS A 180 -10.19 -1.42 -3.56
N ALA A 181 -10.95 -1.13 -4.62
CA ALA A 181 -11.07 -2.04 -5.76
C ALA A 181 -9.70 -2.31 -6.41
N GLY A 182 -8.92 -1.25 -6.66
CA GLY A 182 -7.61 -1.37 -7.27
C GLY A 182 -6.61 -2.16 -6.41
N TYR A 183 -6.47 -1.82 -5.13
CA TYR A 183 -5.54 -2.53 -4.24
C TYR A 183 -5.94 -3.99 -3.99
N CYS A 184 -7.24 -4.30 -3.88
CA CYS A 184 -7.69 -5.69 -3.76
C CYS A 184 -7.31 -6.53 -5.00
N VAL A 185 -7.47 -5.99 -6.21
CA VAL A 185 -7.09 -6.68 -7.45
C VAL A 185 -5.57 -6.84 -7.56
N ILE A 186 -4.81 -5.77 -7.33
CA ILE A 186 -3.35 -5.78 -7.47
C ILE A 186 -2.72 -6.71 -6.43
N THR A 187 -3.17 -6.66 -5.17
CA THR A 187 -2.65 -7.55 -4.13
C THR A 187 -2.99 -9.00 -4.38
N PHE A 188 -4.16 -9.30 -4.95
CA PHE A 188 -4.49 -10.66 -5.39
C PHE A 188 -3.55 -11.13 -6.50
N LEU A 189 -3.38 -10.34 -7.57
CA LEU A 189 -2.56 -10.69 -8.73
C LEU A 189 -1.09 -10.90 -8.35
N LEU A 190 -0.52 -9.98 -7.57
CA LEU A 190 0.87 -10.07 -7.11
C LEU A 190 1.06 -11.02 -5.91
N GLY A 191 -0.02 -11.59 -5.37
CA GLY A 191 0.02 -12.49 -4.23
C GLY A 191 0.64 -11.86 -2.97
N ILE A 192 0.25 -10.62 -2.64
CA ILE A 192 0.79 -9.91 -1.47
C ILE A 192 0.23 -10.49 -0.17
N GLY A 193 1.12 -10.99 0.68
CA GLY A 193 0.81 -11.60 1.96
C GLY A 193 0.76 -10.62 3.13
N ASP A 194 0.43 -11.12 4.32
CA ASP A 194 0.44 -10.35 5.58
C ASP A 194 -0.39 -9.05 5.56
N ARG A 195 -1.53 -9.07 4.85
CA ARG A 195 -2.46 -7.93 4.82
C ARG A 195 -3.33 -7.94 6.08
N HIS A 196 -2.92 -7.16 7.09
CA HIS A 196 -3.69 -6.84 8.29
C HIS A 196 -3.96 -5.34 8.40
N LEU A 197 -4.79 -4.94 9.36
CA LEU A 197 -5.28 -3.56 9.50
C LEU A 197 -4.20 -2.51 9.81
N ASP A 198 -2.97 -2.93 10.17
CA ASP A 198 -1.84 -2.02 10.35
C ASP A 198 -1.06 -1.77 9.04
N ASN A 199 -1.14 -2.71 8.08
CA ASN A 199 -0.49 -2.63 6.78
C ASN A 199 -1.38 -1.99 5.70
N ILE A 200 -2.60 -1.61 6.05
CA ILE A 200 -3.54 -0.92 5.18
C ILE A 200 -3.77 0.47 5.77
N LEU A 201 -3.34 1.49 5.03
CA LEU A 201 -3.42 2.88 5.44
C LEU A 201 -4.55 3.58 4.71
N LEU A 202 -5.10 4.59 5.38
CA LEU A 202 -6.22 5.39 4.92
C LEU A 202 -5.95 6.87 5.12
N ARG A 203 -6.25 7.68 4.11
CA ARG A 203 -6.20 9.14 4.18
C ARG A 203 -7.59 9.73 4.32
N GLN A 204 -7.66 10.95 4.86
CA GLN A 204 -8.88 11.74 4.94
C GLN A 204 -9.51 12.02 3.57
N THR A 205 -8.71 11.99 2.50
CA THR A 205 -9.16 12.14 1.10
C THR A 205 -9.79 10.87 0.52
N GLY A 206 -9.89 9.79 1.30
CA GLY A 206 -10.47 8.52 0.87
C GLY A 206 -9.46 7.53 0.30
N HIS A 207 -8.24 7.95 -0.02
CA HIS A 207 -7.22 7.05 -0.56
C HIS A 207 -6.87 5.94 0.44
N LEU A 208 -7.14 4.70 0.06
CA LEU A 208 -6.64 3.50 0.72
C LEU A 208 -5.41 3.00 -0.03
N PHE A 209 -4.37 2.61 0.71
CA PHE A 209 -3.17 2.02 0.13
C PHE A 209 -2.50 1.06 1.10
N HIS A 210 -1.71 0.14 0.55
CA HIS A 210 -1.03 -0.89 1.34
C HIS A 210 0.43 -0.48 1.54
N ILE A 211 0.98 -0.76 2.71
CA ILE A 211 2.41 -0.60 3.03
C ILE A 211 3.00 -1.95 3.43
N ASP A 212 4.33 -1.99 3.53
CA ASP A 212 5.12 -3.16 3.95
C ASP A 212 4.88 -4.35 3.02
N PHE A 213 5.80 -4.61 2.08
CA PHE A 213 5.67 -5.71 1.14
C PHE A 213 6.63 -6.87 1.43
N GLY A 214 6.97 -7.08 2.72
CA GLY A 214 7.88 -8.15 3.13
C GLY A 214 7.42 -9.58 2.81
N PHE A 215 6.16 -9.77 2.41
CA PHE A 215 5.63 -11.03 1.89
C PHE A 215 4.93 -10.80 0.56
N ALA A 216 5.49 -11.34 -0.52
CA ALA A 216 4.97 -11.18 -1.88
C ALA A 216 4.91 -12.50 -2.66
N PHE A 217 4.29 -12.46 -3.84
CA PHE A 217 4.25 -13.56 -4.80
C PHE A 217 3.73 -14.90 -4.22
N GLY A 218 2.76 -14.81 -3.31
CA GLY A 218 2.08 -15.94 -2.68
C GLY A 218 2.68 -16.38 -1.33
N ARG A 219 3.75 -15.72 -0.88
CA ARG A 219 4.29 -15.92 0.48
C ARG A 219 3.38 -15.24 1.50
N ASP A 220 3.20 -15.86 2.66
CA ASP A 220 2.47 -15.30 3.79
C ASP A 220 3.00 -15.93 5.08
N PRO A 221 3.09 -15.18 6.20
CA PRO A 221 3.48 -15.76 7.49
C PRO A 221 2.42 -16.72 8.05
N LYS A 222 1.17 -16.62 7.60
CA LYS A 222 0.07 -17.48 8.05
C LYS A 222 0.04 -18.76 7.21
N PRO A 223 -0.23 -19.93 7.81
CA PRO A 223 -0.18 -21.21 7.11
C PRO A 223 -1.30 -21.39 6.07
N LEU A 224 -2.45 -20.72 6.26
CA LEU A 224 -3.60 -20.76 5.36
C LEU A 224 -4.11 -19.35 5.12
N PRO A 225 -3.42 -18.56 4.28
CA PRO A 225 -3.87 -17.22 3.96
C PRO A 225 -5.10 -17.30 3.04
N PRO A 226 -6.15 -16.49 3.24
CA PRO A 226 -7.16 -16.32 2.23
C PRO A 226 -6.53 -15.76 0.94
N VAL A 227 -7.00 -16.29 -0.17
CA VAL A 227 -6.50 -15.98 -1.52
C VAL A 227 -6.76 -14.51 -1.89
N PHE A 228 -7.88 -13.97 -1.42
CA PHE A 228 -8.32 -12.59 -1.63
C PHE A 228 -8.42 -11.87 -0.28
N ARG A 229 -8.00 -10.59 -0.25
CA ARG A 229 -7.93 -9.78 0.98
C ARG A 229 -8.91 -8.61 0.88
N LEU A 230 -10.05 -8.76 1.55
CA LEU A 230 -11.03 -7.71 1.80
C LEU A 230 -11.50 -7.88 3.24
N THR A 231 -11.34 -6.87 4.10
CA THR A 231 -11.72 -6.99 5.51
C THR A 231 -13.16 -6.53 5.73
N ARG A 232 -13.77 -6.98 6.83
CA ARG A 232 -15.11 -6.54 7.23
C ARG A 232 -15.19 -5.02 7.35
N GLU A 233 -14.18 -4.44 7.97
CA GLU A 233 -14.10 -3.01 8.25
C GLU A 233 -14.00 -2.20 6.96
N MET A 234 -13.36 -2.77 5.92
CA MET A 234 -13.34 -2.14 4.60
C MET A 234 -14.75 -2.09 3.98
N VAL A 235 -15.50 -3.19 4.09
CA VAL A 235 -16.87 -3.31 3.57
C VAL A 235 -17.85 -2.45 4.37
N ASP A 236 -17.72 -2.41 5.69
CA ASP A 236 -18.49 -1.52 6.56
C ASP A 236 -18.19 -0.05 6.22
N GLY A 237 -16.94 0.27 5.82
CA GLY A 237 -16.56 1.57 5.26
C GLY A 237 -17.27 1.92 3.94
N MET A 238 -17.80 0.94 3.21
CA MET A 238 -18.64 1.13 2.03
C MET A 238 -20.14 1.14 2.39
N GLY A 239 -20.50 1.11 3.67
CA GLY A 239 -21.90 1.04 4.10
C GLY A 239 -22.50 -0.37 4.09
N GLY A 240 -21.66 -1.42 4.04
CA GLY A 240 -22.07 -2.81 4.13
C GLY A 240 -22.37 -3.49 2.79
N ILE A 241 -22.56 -4.81 2.83
CA ILE A 241 -22.75 -5.66 1.63
C ILE A 241 -23.98 -5.32 0.77
N ASP A 242 -25.01 -4.71 1.38
CA ASP A 242 -26.24 -4.36 0.69
C ASP A 242 -26.19 -2.95 0.04
N SER A 243 -25.10 -2.21 0.26
CA SER A 243 -24.97 -0.83 -0.21
C SER A 243 -24.75 -0.74 -1.73
N SER A 244 -25.06 0.42 -2.32
CA SER A 244 -24.72 0.68 -3.72
C SER A 244 -23.22 0.84 -3.92
N GLU A 245 -22.50 1.29 -2.90
CA GLU A 245 -21.06 1.53 -2.89
C GLU A 245 -20.29 0.21 -2.92
N TYR A 246 -20.72 -0.77 -2.14
CA TYR A 246 -20.16 -2.12 -2.19
C TYR A 246 -20.41 -2.74 -3.57
N ARG A 247 -21.60 -2.52 -4.15
CA ARG A 247 -21.87 -2.97 -5.52
C ARG A 247 -20.97 -2.31 -6.55
N GLN A 248 -20.71 -1.02 -6.38
CA GLN A 248 -19.77 -0.27 -7.22
C GLN A 248 -18.34 -0.79 -7.06
N PHE A 249 -17.90 -1.10 -5.83
CA PHE A 249 -16.61 -1.74 -5.57
C PHE A 249 -16.46 -3.05 -6.35
N CYS A 250 -17.42 -3.98 -6.27
CA CYS A 250 -17.34 -5.25 -6.99
C CYS A 250 -17.24 -5.04 -8.51
N SER A 251 -18.06 -4.12 -9.05
CA SER A 251 -18.03 -3.77 -10.47
C SER A 251 -16.67 -3.21 -10.91
N LEU A 252 -16.10 -2.27 -10.13
CA LEU A 252 -14.78 -1.70 -10.42
C LEU A 252 -13.67 -2.74 -10.30
N ALA A 253 -13.75 -3.63 -9.31
CA ALA A 253 -12.75 -4.68 -9.10
C ALA A 253 -12.74 -5.68 -10.27
N CYS A 254 -13.91 -6.08 -10.77
CA CYS A 254 -14.00 -6.97 -11.94
C CYS A 254 -13.51 -6.29 -13.22
N GLN A 255 -13.87 -5.03 -13.43
CA GLN A 255 -13.36 -4.23 -14.56
C GLN A 255 -11.84 -4.10 -14.51
N ALA A 256 -11.28 -3.81 -13.33
CA ALA A 256 -9.84 -3.71 -13.12
C ALA A 256 -9.12 -5.04 -13.37
N TYR A 257 -9.68 -6.15 -12.87
CA TYR A 257 -9.15 -7.49 -13.09
C TYR A 257 -9.08 -7.81 -14.59
N ASN A 258 -10.17 -7.62 -15.33
CA ASN A 258 -10.20 -7.84 -16.79
C ASN A 258 -9.27 -6.88 -17.56
N ALA A 259 -9.18 -5.62 -17.16
CA ALA A 259 -8.26 -4.65 -17.78
C ALA A 259 -6.79 -5.07 -17.60
N LEU A 260 -6.40 -5.53 -16.42
CA LEU A 260 -5.05 -6.01 -16.13
C LEU A 260 -4.75 -7.35 -16.82
N ARG A 261 -5.73 -8.26 -16.92
CA ARG A 261 -5.61 -9.51 -17.69
C ARG A 261 -5.22 -9.30 -19.14
N LYS A 262 -5.85 -8.33 -19.81
CA LYS A 262 -5.50 -7.95 -21.20
C LYS A 262 -4.07 -7.47 -21.35
N SER A 263 -3.43 -7.06 -20.24
CA SER A 263 -2.08 -6.53 -20.19
C SER A 263 -1.09 -7.43 -19.43
N ALA A 264 -1.48 -8.66 -19.11
CA ALA A 264 -0.70 -9.57 -18.27
C ALA A 264 0.72 -9.81 -18.82
N GLY A 265 0.87 -9.89 -20.14
CA GLY A 265 2.19 -10.08 -20.76
C GLY A 265 3.22 -9.01 -20.36
N LEU A 266 2.82 -7.75 -20.21
CA LEU A 266 3.75 -6.69 -19.77
C LEU A 266 4.16 -6.86 -18.30
N VAL A 267 3.20 -7.22 -17.45
CA VAL A 267 3.45 -7.50 -16.02
C VAL A 267 4.42 -8.68 -15.88
N LEU A 268 4.13 -9.78 -16.56
CA LEU A 268 4.92 -11.02 -16.50
C LEU A 268 6.33 -10.80 -17.06
N ASN A 269 6.47 -10.16 -18.22
CA ASN A 269 7.77 -9.86 -18.81
C ASN A 269 8.66 -9.01 -17.90
N LEU A 270 8.08 -8.02 -17.20
CA LEU A 270 8.84 -7.21 -16.25
C LEU A 270 9.34 -8.06 -15.08
N LEU A 271 8.51 -8.95 -14.54
CA LEU A 271 8.92 -9.88 -13.48
C LEU A 271 10.01 -10.84 -13.97
N SER A 272 9.89 -11.35 -15.20
CA SER A 272 10.92 -12.20 -15.83
C SER A 272 12.26 -11.49 -15.96
N LEU A 273 12.28 -10.19 -16.27
CA LEU A 273 13.52 -9.41 -16.31
C LEU A 273 14.17 -9.23 -14.92
N MET A 274 13.39 -9.44 -13.85
CA MET A 274 13.86 -9.35 -12.46
C MET A 274 14.22 -10.71 -11.86
N SER A 275 14.18 -11.80 -12.64
CA SER A 275 14.41 -13.17 -12.17
C SER A 275 15.77 -13.38 -11.50
N ASP A 276 16.79 -12.65 -11.92
CA ASP A 276 18.17 -12.76 -11.41
C ASP A 276 18.55 -11.63 -10.43
N ALA A 277 17.59 -10.81 -10.00
CA ALA A 277 17.86 -9.61 -9.21
C ALA A 277 18.26 -9.90 -7.74
N GLY A 278 18.15 -11.15 -7.27
CA GLY A 278 18.42 -11.51 -5.88
C GLY A 278 17.39 -10.91 -4.90
N ILE A 279 16.13 -10.82 -5.32
CA ILE A 279 14.97 -10.36 -4.53
C ILE A 279 14.39 -11.55 -3.75
N GLU A 280 14.07 -11.35 -2.47
CA GLU A 280 13.77 -12.41 -1.50
C GLU A 280 12.66 -13.36 -1.95
N ASP A 281 11.42 -12.89 -2.11
CA ASP A 281 10.28 -13.75 -2.46
C ASP A 281 10.13 -14.03 -3.97
N LEU A 282 11.00 -13.44 -4.81
CA LEU A 282 11.01 -13.68 -6.26
C LEU A 282 12.12 -14.67 -6.65
N SER A 283 13.39 -14.24 -6.57
CA SER A 283 14.52 -15.00 -7.09
C SER A 283 15.20 -15.88 -6.02
N ASN A 284 15.07 -15.52 -4.75
CA ASN A 284 15.63 -16.28 -3.63
C ASN A 284 14.54 -17.05 -2.87
N ASN A 285 13.41 -17.30 -3.51
CA ASN A 285 12.28 -17.93 -2.86
C ASN A 285 12.63 -19.38 -2.49
N PRO A 286 12.49 -19.79 -1.22
CA PRO A 286 12.87 -21.13 -0.79
C PRO A 286 11.95 -22.23 -1.37
N MET A 287 10.80 -21.87 -1.92
CA MET A 287 9.77 -22.80 -2.39
C MET A 287 9.73 -22.99 -3.91
N ALA A 288 10.34 -22.09 -4.68
CA ALA A 288 10.37 -22.12 -6.14
C ALA A 288 11.48 -21.20 -6.67
N ASP A 289 12.01 -21.48 -7.85
CA ASP A 289 12.81 -20.51 -8.58
C ASP A 289 11.94 -19.36 -9.11
N ALA A 290 12.58 -18.33 -9.66
CA ALA A 290 11.87 -17.15 -10.17
C ALA A 290 10.81 -17.52 -11.22
N ASP A 291 11.09 -18.48 -12.11
CA ASP A 291 10.15 -18.93 -13.13
C ASP A 291 8.91 -19.59 -12.50
N GLY A 292 9.09 -20.45 -11.51
CA GLY A 292 7.98 -21.05 -10.77
C GLY A 292 7.16 -20.02 -9.97
N VAL A 293 7.80 -18.97 -9.46
CA VAL A 293 7.10 -17.84 -8.81
C VAL A 293 6.28 -17.05 -9.83
N ILE A 294 6.86 -16.73 -10.98
CA ILE A 294 6.18 -15.99 -12.07
C ILE A 294 5.01 -16.80 -12.63
N ALA A 295 5.16 -18.12 -12.79
CA ALA A 295 4.07 -19.01 -13.20
C ALA A 295 2.88 -18.94 -12.23
N LYS A 296 3.12 -18.90 -10.91
CA LYS A 296 2.04 -18.71 -9.91
C LYS A 296 1.37 -17.34 -10.00
N VAL A 297 2.11 -16.31 -10.42
CA VAL A 297 1.53 -14.99 -10.70
C VAL A 297 0.66 -15.06 -11.96
N GLU A 298 1.14 -15.73 -13.01
CA GLU A 298 0.39 -15.95 -14.26
C GLU A 298 -0.93 -16.72 -14.03
N GLU A 299 -0.91 -17.77 -13.21
CA GLU A 299 -2.10 -18.55 -12.84
C GLU A 299 -3.21 -17.66 -12.27
N ARG A 300 -2.87 -16.61 -11.52
CA ARG A 300 -3.84 -15.66 -10.93
C ARG A 300 -4.51 -14.79 -11.98
N PHE A 301 -3.90 -14.60 -13.14
CA PHE A 301 -4.53 -13.89 -14.25
C PHE A 301 -5.60 -14.71 -14.96
N MET A 302 -5.63 -16.04 -14.80
CA MET A 302 -6.65 -16.92 -15.40
C MET A 302 -6.86 -16.69 -16.91
N LEU A 303 -5.77 -16.52 -17.66
CA LEU A 303 -5.78 -16.05 -19.06
C LEU A 303 -6.57 -16.94 -20.05
N HIS A 304 -6.88 -18.18 -19.66
CA HIS A 304 -7.69 -19.12 -20.44
C HIS A 304 -9.20 -18.82 -20.41
N LEU A 305 -9.67 -18.03 -19.43
CA LEU A 305 -11.08 -17.65 -19.31
C LEU A 305 -11.44 -16.49 -20.26
N SER A 306 -12.69 -16.44 -20.71
CA SER A 306 -13.27 -15.24 -21.32
C SER A 306 -13.46 -14.11 -20.28
N ASP A 307 -13.72 -12.89 -20.74
CA ASP A 307 -13.96 -11.72 -19.87
C ASP A 307 -15.14 -11.97 -18.88
N ASP A 308 -16.22 -12.63 -19.33
CA ASP A 308 -17.40 -12.93 -18.52
C ASP A 308 -17.15 -14.04 -17.48
N GLU A 309 -16.42 -15.08 -17.87
CA GLU A 309 -16.01 -16.16 -16.97
C GLU A 309 -15.02 -15.65 -15.92
N ALA A 310 -14.09 -14.79 -16.32
CA ALA A 310 -13.13 -14.16 -15.42
C ALA A 310 -13.80 -13.23 -14.41
N GLU A 311 -14.81 -12.47 -14.82
CA GLU A 311 -15.63 -11.66 -13.93
C GLU A 311 -16.38 -12.55 -12.93
N SER A 312 -17.00 -13.64 -13.40
CA SER A 312 -17.70 -14.59 -12.54
C SER A 312 -16.76 -15.26 -11.52
N TYR A 313 -15.56 -15.65 -11.96
CA TYR A 313 -14.50 -16.17 -11.10
C TYR A 313 -14.09 -15.17 -10.03
N PHE A 314 -13.83 -13.92 -10.41
CA PHE A 314 -13.35 -12.89 -9.49
C PHE A 314 -14.42 -12.47 -8.48
N LEU A 315 -15.70 -12.38 -8.89
CA LEU A 315 -16.82 -12.20 -7.97
C LEU A 315 -16.94 -13.37 -6.99
N GLY A 316 -16.70 -14.60 -7.45
CA GLY A 316 -16.61 -15.78 -6.59
C GLY A 316 -15.58 -15.61 -5.47
N LEU A 317 -14.36 -15.16 -5.80
CA LEU A 317 -13.30 -14.88 -4.81
C LEU A 317 -13.72 -13.84 -3.76
N ILE A 318 -14.38 -12.76 -4.21
CA ILE A 318 -14.90 -11.73 -3.30
C ILE A 318 -15.94 -12.34 -2.34
N ASN A 319 -16.84 -13.17 -2.85
CA ASN A 319 -17.89 -13.78 -2.04
C ASN A 319 -17.37 -14.82 -1.06
N ASP A 320 -16.43 -15.66 -1.48
CA ASP A 320 -15.80 -16.65 -0.60
C ASP A 320 -15.09 -15.95 0.56
N CYS A 321 -14.41 -14.83 0.27
CA CYS A 321 -13.81 -13.97 1.27
C CYS A 321 -14.87 -13.43 2.26
N LEU A 322 -16.02 -12.97 1.76
CA LEU A 322 -17.09 -12.45 2.62
C LEU A 322 -17.82 -13.53 3.42
N THR A 323 -18.03 -14.72 2.86
CA THR A 323 -18.70 -15.82 3.56
C THR A 323 -17.88 -16.28 4.76
N ALA A 324 -16.54 -16.21 4.66
CA ALA A 324 -15.63 -16.42 5.78
C ALA A 324 -15.71 -15.30 6.85
N ILE A 325 -16.19 -14.11 6.48
CA ILE A 325 -16.30 -12.92 7.35
C ILE A 325 -17.71 -12.78 7.96
N ALA A 326 -18.76 -13.16 7.24
CA ALA A 326 -20.17 -13.04 7.62
C ALA A 326 -20.99 -14.20 6.99
N PRO A 327 -21.59 -15.12 7.79
CA PRO A 327 -22.30 -16.30 7.28
C PRO A 327 -23.63 -16.07 6.51
N ARG A 328 -23.90 -14.87 5.99
CA ARG A 328 -25.18 -14.52 5.34
C ARG A 328 -24.97 -13.81 4.00
N VAL A 329 -24.44 -14.52 3.00
CA VAL A 329 -24.28 -13.95 1.65
C VAL A 329 -24.66 -14.97 0.57
N MET A 330 -25.94 -14.98 0.17
CA MET A 330 -26.42 -15.63 -1.05
C MET A 330 -27.19 -14.67 -1.99
N ASP A 331 -27.75 -13.57 -1.47
CA ASP A 331 -28.73 -12.75 -2.21
C ASP A 331 -28.12 -11.70 -3.16
N VAL A 332 -26.85 -11.32 -2.98
CA VAL A 332 -26.21 -10.25 -3.77
C VAL A 332 -26.06 -10.64 -5.26
N PHE A 333 -25.81 -11.92 -5.57
CA PHE A 333 -25.59 -12.39 -6.94
C PHE A 333 -26.81 -12.30 -7.84
N HIS A 334 -28.00 -12.55 -7.29
CA HIS A 334 -29.23 -12.47 -8.09
C HIS A 334 -29.50 -11.02 -8.53
N SER A 335 -29.01 -10.03 -7.78
CA SER A 335 -29.14 -8.60 -8.15
C SER A 335 -28.13 -8.16 -9.21
N PHE A 336 -26.89 -8.66 -9.18
CA PHE A 336 -25.85 -8.33 -10.17
C PHE A 336 -26.13 -8.95 -11.55
N ALA A 337 -26.60 -10.19 -11.59
CA ALA A 337 -26.97 -10.85 -12.83
C ALA A 337 -28.20 -10.21 -13.49
N VAL A 338 -29.10 -9.62 -12.69
CA VAL A 338 -30.33 -8.96 -13.18
C VAL A 338 -30.09 -7.50 -13.58
N ALA A 339 -29.18 -6.77 -12.91
CA ALA A 339 -28.89 -5.37 -13.23
C ALA A 339 -28.11 -5.15 -14.55
N ARG A 340 -27.67 -6.24 -15.20
CA ARG A 340 -26.96 -6.23 -16.49
C ARG A 340 -27.78 -6.80 -17.67
N ARG A 341 -29.06 -7.13 -17.47
CA ARG A 341 -30.03 -7.38 -18.55
C ARG A 341 -30.82 -6.11 -18.85
#